data_AF-A0A225NGR2-F1
#
_entry.id   AF-A0A225NGR2-F1
#
_cell.length_a   1.000
_cell.length_b   1.000
_cell.length_c   1.000
_cell.angle_alpha   90.00
_cell.angle_beta   90.00
_cell.angle_gamma   90.00
#
_symmetry.space_group_name_H-M   'P 1'
#
loop_
_entity.id
_entity.type
_entity.pdbx_description
1 polymer ?
#
loop_
_entity_poly.entity_id
_entity_poly.type
_entity_poly.pdbx_seq_one_letter_code
_entity_poly.pdbx_strand_id
1 'polypeptide(L)'
;MKKSLSQKPARKPRSTQFEMTPAMEARMQKAMVSIANIADQKARKNDKIQREARMAIAETFDAWLDWLEEAAPEQIEEIFFELGCFATATNRRRMFKHAKAPEGVAERAQQQVDRWKADEEAAKAAADDDVQSKPDAAESQA
;
A
#
# COMPACT_ATOMS: atom_id res chain seq x y z
N MET A 1 -47.42 -40.70 -44.46
CA MET A 1 -46.59 -41.47 -43.50
C MET A 1 -45.45 -40.58 -43.02
N LYS A 2 -45.48 -40.09 -41.78
CA LYS A 2 -44.37 -39.31 -41.19
C LYS A 2 -43.52 -40.25 -40.33
N LYS A 3 -42.31 -40.59 -40.78
CA LYS A 3 -41.36 -41.37 -39.99
C LYS A 3 -40.68 -40.44 -38.98
N SER A 4 -41.02 -40.56 -37.70
CA SER A 4 -40.30 -39.84 -36.64
C SER A 4 -38.92 -40.46 -36.46
N LEU A 5 -37.86 -39.66 -36.63
CA LEU A 5 -36.49 -40.10 -36.35
C LEU A 5 -36.31 -40.28 -34.83
N SER A 6 -35.76 -41.43 -34.44
CA SER A 6 -35.50 -41.77 -33.03
C SER A 6 -34.54 -40.76 -32.41
N GLN A 7 -34.99 -40.04 -31.38
CA GLN A 7 -34.12 -39.18 -30.56
C GLN A 7 -33.04 -40.05 -29.90
N LYS A 8 -31.77 -39.67 -30.09
CA LYS A 8 -30.66 -40.27 -29.34
C LYS A 8 -30.80 -39.86 -27.86
N PRO A 9 -30.54 -40.76 -26.90
CA PRO A 9 -30.62 -40.42 -25.49
C PRO A 9 -29.58 -39.34 -25.16
N ALA A 10 -30.03 -38.24 -24.54
CA ALA A 10 -29.16 -37.19 -24.04
C ALA A 10 -28.25 -37.78 -22.94
N ARG A 11 -26.93 -37.68 -23.12
CA ARG A 11 -25.97 -38.06 -22.07
C ARG A 11 -26.21 -37.15 -20.87
N LYS A 12 -26.59 -37.74 -19.73
CA LYS A 12 -26.68 -37.01 -18.45
C LYS A 12 -25.30 -36.42 -18.12
N PRO A 13 -25.20 -35.13 -17.76
CA PRO A 13 -23.94 -34.57 -17.30
C PRO A 13 -23.54 -35.29 -16.01
N ARG A 14 -22.34 -35.87 -15.99
CA ARG A 14 -21.82 -36.53 -14.80
C ARG A 14 -21.38 -35.44 -13.83
N SER A 15 -22.25 -35.08 -12.89
CA SER A 15 -21.92 -34.17 -11.78
C SER A 15 -21.05 -34.92 -10.75
N THR A 16 -19.79 -35.18 -11.10
CA THR A 16 -18.81 -35.52 -10.07
C THR A 16 -18.42 -34.23 -9.37
N GLN A 17 -18.97 -34.01 -8.17
CA GLN A 17 -18.44 -33.03 -7.22
C GLN A 17 -16.97 -33.36 -7.02
N PHE A 18 -16.10 -32.40 -7.31
CA PHE A 18 -14.68 -32.55 -7.06
C PHE A 18 -14.47 -32.54 -5.55
N GLU A 19 -14.11 -33.69 -4.99
CA GLU A 19 -13.71 -33.81 -3.59
C GLU A 19 -12.20 -33.87 -3.51
N MET A 20 -11.60 -32.94 -2.78
CA MET A 20 -10.16 -32.96 -2.53
C MET A 20 -9.83 -34.18 -1.67
N THR A 21 -8.96 -35.05 -2.16
CA THR A 21 -8.41 -36.12 -1.33
C THR A 21 -7.49 -35.54 -0.25
N PRO A 22 -7.34 -36.17 0.92
CA PRO A 22 -6.44 -35.69 1.98
C PRO A 22 -4.99 -35.50 1.50
N ALA A 23 -4.52 -36.34 0.57
CA ALA A 23 -3.18 -36.19 -0.02
C ALA A 23 -3.06 -34.94 -0.92
N MET A 24 -4.14 -34.55 -1.61
CA MET A 24 -4.17 -33.31 -2.40
C MET A 24 -4.25 -32.09 -1.50
N GLU A 25 -5.03 -32.15 -0.43
CA GLU A 25 -5.11 -31.09 0.58
C GLU A 25 -3.73 -30.84 1.24
N ALA A 26 -3.04 -31.91 1.67
CA ALA A 26 -1.71 -31.79 2.24
C ALA A 26 -0.69 -31.17 1.26
N ARG A 27 -0.78 -31.50 -0.03
CA ARG A 27 0.06 -30.89 -1.08
C ARG A 27 -0.27 -29.41 -1.28
N MET A 28 -1.56 -29.05 -1.25
CA MET A 28 -2.00 -27.67 -1.36
C MET A 28 -1.52 -26.83 -0.16
N GLN A 29 -1.70 -27.33 1.07
CA GLN A 29 -1.22 -26.66 2.28
C GLN A 29 0.30 -26.44 2.23
N LYS A 30 1.08 -27.45 1.83
CA LYS A 30 2.52 -27.32 1.65
C LYS A 30 2.88 -26.27 0.60
N ALA A 31 2.14 -26.22 -0.51
CA ALA A 31 2.36 -25.21 -1.55
C ALA A 31 2.04 -23.79 -1.04
N MET A 32 0.94 -23.61 -0.31
CA MET A 32 0.57 -22.32 0.29
C MET A 32 1.63 -21.83 1.28
N VAL A 33 2.11 -22.71 2.16
CA VAL A 33 3.22 -22.38 3.09
C VAL A 33 4.48 -22.00 2.32
N SER A 34 4.83 -22.73 1.25
CA SER A 34 5.99 -22.40 0.42
C SER A 34 5.85 -21.04 -0.26
N ILE A 35 4.65 -20.70 -0.76
CA ILE A 35 4.36 -19.40 -1.36
C ILE A 35 4.52 -18.29 -0.32
N ALA A 36 3.96 -18.48 0.88
CA ALA A 36 4.09 -17.53 1.99
C ALA A 36 5.56 -17.29 2.36
N ASN A 37 6.35 -18.36 2.47
CA ASN A 37 7.78 -18.25 2.78
C ASN A 37 8.57 -17.49 1.69
N ILE A 38 8.28 -17.74 0.41
CA ILE A 38 8.92 -17.02 -0.70
C ILE A 38 8.51 -15.55 -0.69
N ALA A 39 7.24 -15.25 -0.43
CA ALA A 39 6.74 -13.88 -0.34
C ALA A 39 7.42 -13.11 0.81
N ASP A 40 7.50 -13.69 2.01
CA ASP A 40 8.21 -13.11 3.16
C ASP A 40 9.70 -12.87 2.85
N GLN A 41 10.37 -13.84 2.22
CA GLN A 41 11.77 -13.68 1.82
C GLN A 41 11.96 -12.51 0.84
N LYS A 42 11.06 -12.36 -0.14
CA LYS A 42 11.11 -11.24 -1.09
C LYS A 42 10.81 -9.90 -0.42
N ALA A 43 9.83 -9.86 0.48
CA ALA A 43 9.49 -8.65 1.24
C ALA A 43 10.70 -8.15 2.04
N ARG A 44 11.36 -9.02 2.80
CA ARG A 44 12.57 -8.67 3.58
C ARG A 44 13.72 -8.16 2.73
N LYS A 45 13.95 -8.76 1.54
CA LYS A 45 14.97 -8.28 0.60
C LYS A 45 14.64 -6.89 0.08
N ASN A 46 13.38 -6.65 -0.25
CA ASN A 46 12.93 -5.34 -0.71
C ASN A 46 13.09 -4.28 0.39
N ASP A 47 12.71 -4.60 1.63
CA ASP A 47 12.89 -3.69 2.77
C ASP A 47 14.35 -3.32 2.98
N LYS A 48 15.26 -4.29 2.83
CA LYS A 48 16.71 -4.05 2.88
C LYS A 48 17.15 -3.08 1.78
N ILE A 49 16.77 -3.32 0.53
CA ILE A 49 17.13 -2.44 -0.61
C ILE A 49 16.60 -1.02 -0.38
N GLN A 50 15.35 -0.89 0.06
CA GLN A 50 14.79 0.43 0.36
C GLN A 50 15.50 1.11 1.53
N ARG A 51 15.95 0.37 2.54
CA ARG A 51 16.76 0.92 3.63
C ARG A 51 18.11 1.41 3.11
N GLU A 52 18.78 0.63 2.28
CA GLU A 52 20.06 1.03 1.67
C GLU A 52 19.89 2.29 0.81
N ALA A 53 18.81 2.39 0.02
CA ALA A 53 18.49 3.59 -0.74
C ALA A 53 18.25 4.82 0.15
N ARG A 54 17.50 4.67 1.26
CA ARG A 54 17.29 5.76 2.25
C ARG A 54 18.61 6.20 2.89
N MET A 55 19.52 5.26 3.16
CA MET A 55 20.85 5.57 3.71
C MET A 55 21.71 6.31 2.69
N ALA A 56 21.73 5.87 1.43
CA ALA A 56 22.47 6.56 0.36
C ALA A 56 22.00 8.01 0.20
N ILE A 57 20.68 8.25 0.21
CA ILE A 57 20.12 9.62 0.19
C ILE A 57 20.64 10.43 1.39
N ALA A 58 20.56 9.87 2.60
CA ALA A 58 21.02 10.54 3.81
C ALA A 58 22.54 10.83 3.78
N GLU A 59 23.35 9.91 3.27
CA GLU A 59 24.81 10.10 3.10
C GLU A 59 25.14 11.20 2.08
N THR A 60 24.31 11.37 1.05
CA THR A 60 24.49 12.42 0.03
C THR A 60 23.83 13.75 0.39
N PHE A 61 23.06 13.82 1.48
CA PHE A 61 22.21 14.97 1.78
C PHE A 61 23.03 16.24 2.04
N ASP A 62 24.11 16.13 2.83
CA ASP A 62 24.96 17.28 3.15
C ASP A 62 25.63 17.87 1.90
N ALA A 63 26.17 17.00 1.03
CA ALA A 63 26.77 17.41 -0.24
C ALA A 63 25.73 18.06 -1.18
N TRP A 64 24.49 17.59 -1.16
CA TRP A 64 23.42 18.21 -1.93
C TRP A 64 23.04 19.59 -1.38
N LEU A 65 22.99 19.75 -0.05
CA LEU A 65 22.75 21.05 0.58
C LEU A 65 23.90 22.05 0.34
N ASP A 66 25.14 21.59 0.31
CA ASP A 66 26.29 22.42 -0.08
C ASP A 66 26.12 22.92 -1.52
N TRP A 67 25.78 22.03 -2.45
CA TRP A 67 25.52 22.43 -3.83
C TRP A 67 24.33 23.40 -3.98
N LEU A 68 23.24 23.19 -3.23
CA LEU A 68 22.08 24.07 -3.24
C LEU A 68 22.39 25.47 -2.72
N GLU A 69 23.23 25.57 -1.69
CA GLU A 69 23.64 26.87 -1.15
C GLU A 69 24.37 27.73 -2.20
N GLU A 70 25.14 27.10 -3.09
CA GLU A 70 25.82 27.79 -4.18
C GLU A 70 24.92 28.04 -5.40
N ALA A 71 24.11 27.05 -5.79
CA ALA A 71 23.39 27.08 -7.06
C ALA A 71 21.99 27.68 -6.97
N ALA A 72 21.29 27.49 -5.86
CA ALA A 72 19.88 27.85 -5.68
C ALA A 72 19.52 27.96 -4.17
N PRO A 73 20.10 28.93 -3.44
CA PRO A 73 19.92 29.04 -1.98
C PRO A 73 18.45 29.24 -1.58
N GLU A 74 17.63 29.81 -2.45
CA GLU A 74 16.19 29.98 -2.25
C GLU A 74 15.42 28.65 -2.16
N GLN A 75 15.98 27.56 -2.68
CA GLN A 75 15.35 26.24 -2.66
C GLN A 75 15.62 25.46 -1.37
N ILE A 76 16.54 25.92 -0.52
CA ILE A 76 16.90 25.22 0.73
C ILE A 76 15.66 25.04 1.61
N GLU A 77 14.88 26.11 1.81
CA GLU A 77 13.66 26.03 2.63
C GLU A 77 12.66 25.02 2.07
N GLU A 78 12.42 25.05 0.77
CA GLU A 78 11.42 24.18 0.15
C GLU A 78 11.82 22.71 0.24
N ILE A 79 13.11 22.39 0.06
CA ILE A 79 13.61 21.02 0.21
C ILE A 79 13.48 20.51 1.65
N PHE A 80 13.79 21.35 2.64
CA PHE A 80 13.54 20.98 4.05
C PHE A 80 12.05 20.80 4.34
N PHE A 81 11.18 21.62 3.77
CA PHE A 81 9.74 21.50 3.92
C PHE A 81 9.20 20.21 3.29
N GLU A 82 9.52 19.95 2.02
CA GLU A 82 9.06 18.79 1.27
C GLU A 82 9.52 17.48 1.93
N LEU A 83 10.83 17.35 2.19
CA LEU A 83 11.37 16.16 2.86
C LEU A 83 10.78 16.00 4.27
N GLY A 84 10.50 17.10 4.96
CA GLY A 84 9.91 17.09 6.29
C GLY A 84 8.49 16.56 6.32
N CYS A 85 7.71 16.86 5.27
CA CYS A 85 6.35 16.36 5.10
C CYS A 85 6.31 14.84 4.88
N PHE A 86 7.24 14.29 4.09
CA PHE A 86 7.30 12.85 3.78
C PHE A 86 8.09 12.02 4.80
N ALA A 87 8.95 12.66 5.61
CA ALA A 87 9.75 11.97 6.61
C ALA A 87 8.91 11.45 7.79
N THR A 88 9.34 10.30 8.32
CA THR A 88 8.86 9.81 9.62
C THR A 88 9.15 10.83 10.72
N ALA A 89 8.39 10.81 11.82
CA ALA A 89 8.57 11.76 12.93
C ALA A 89 10.02 11.79 13.46
N THR A 90 10.65 10.62 13.59
CA THR A 90 12.05 10.51 14.02
C THR A 90 13.03 11.14 13.03
N ASN A 91 12.86 10.87 11.73
CA ASN A 91 13.75 11.41 10.70
C ASN A 91 13.56 12.93 10.55
N ARG A 92 12.31 13.39 10.59
CA ARG A 92 11.96 14.82 10.60
C ARG A 92 12.64 15.57 11.74
N ARG A 93 12.58 15.04 12.96
CA ARG A 93 13.26 15.62 14.14
C ARG A 93 14.79 15.67 13.99
N ARG A 94 15.39 14.72 13.27
CA ARG A 94 16.83 14.73 12.99
C ARG A 94 17.17 15.75 11.92
N MET A 95 16.39 15.78 10.84
CA MET A 95 16.58 16.67 9.70
C MET A 95 16.46 18.15 10.11
N PHE A 96 15.46 18.52 10.91
CA PHE A 96 15.30 19.89 11.39
C PHE A 96 16.28 20.33 12.49
N LYS A 97 17.20 19.45 12.91
CA LYS A 97 18.36 19.85 13.72
C LYS A 97 19.59 20.17 12.86
N HIS A 98 19.49 20.00 11.54
CA HIS A 98 20.59 20.29 10.63
C HIS A 98 20.94 21.78 10.68
N ALA A 99 22.23 22.11 10.62
CA ALA A 99 22.70 23.49 10.76
C ALA A 99 22.15 24.44 9.68
N LYS A 100 21.88 23.90 8.49
CA LYS A 100 21.30 24.63 7.35
C LYS A 100 19.77 24.63 7.31
N ALA A 101 19.09 24.06 8.31
CA ALA A 101 17.62 24.05 8.33
C ALA A 101 17.09 25.46 8.61
N PRO A 102 16.24 26.04 7.75
CA PRO A 102 15.67 27.36 7.99
C PRO A 102 14.73 27.40 9.19
N GLU A 103 14.66 28.55 9.84
CA GLU A 103 13.73 28.76 10.96
C GLU A 103 12.27 28.69 10.48
N GLY A 104 11.37 28.11 11.29
CA GLY A 104 9.93 28.01 10.96
C GLY A 104 9.56 26.87 10.00
N VAL A 105 10.52 26.28 9.29
CA VAL A 105 10.24 25.19 8.33
C VAL A 105 9.72 23.93 9.03
N ALA A 106 10.18 23.69 10.27
CA ALA A 106 9.78 22.54 11.07
C ALA A 106 8.30 22.61 11.46
N GLU A 107 7.87 23.78 11.91
CA GLU A 107 6.49 24.11 12.26
C GLU A 107 5.59 24.02 11.02
N ARG A 108 6.02 24.61 9.90
CA ARG A 108 5.30 24.56 8.62
C ARG A 108 5.05 23.12 8.16
N ALA A 109 6.09 22.28 8.19
CA ALA A 109 5.99 20.87 7.81
C ALA A 109 5.10 20.07 8.78
N GLN A 110 5.20 20.34 10.08
CA GLN A 110 4.35 19.67 11.07
C GLN A 110 2.87 20.01 10.87
N GLN A 111 2.54 21.28 10.67
CA GLN A 111 1.18 21.73 10.36
C GLN A 111 0.63 21.06 9.10
N GLN A 112 1.44 20.92 8.04
CA GLN A 112 1.02 20.25 6.81
C GLN A 112 0.66 18.79 7.04
N VAL A 113 1.48 18.08 7.82
CA VAL A 113 1.24 16.67 8.13
C VAL A 113 0.02 16.49 9.03
N ASP A 114 -0.21 17.40 9.97
CA ASP A 114 -1.39 17.36 10.82
C ASP A 114 -2.67 17.65 10.04
N ARG A 115 -2.62 18.58 9.06
CA ARG A 115 -3.72 18.80 8.11
C ARG A 115 -4.05 17.53 7.33
N TRP A 116 -3.07 16.88 6.71
CA TRP A 116 -3.31 15.66 5.94
C TRP A 116 -3.86 14.51 6.79
N LYS A 117 -3.43 14.37 8.04
CA LYS A 117 -4.01 13.39 8.96
C LYS A 117 -5.47 13.68 9.25
N ALA A 118 -5.81 14.93 9.53
CA ALA A 118 -7.20 15.33 9.75
C ALA A 118 -8.07 15.08 8.51
N ASP A 119 -7.55 15.39 7.32
CA ASP A 119 -8.24 15.12 6.05
C ASP A 119 -8.45 13.61 5.82
N GLU A 120 -7.44 12.78 6.11
CA GLU A 120 -7.54 11.32 5.99
C GLU A 120 -8.54 10.74 6.99
N GLU A 121 -8.55 11.23 8.24
CA GLU A 121 -9.52 10.83 9.26
C GLU A 121 -10.95 11.24 8.88
N ALA A 122 -11.13 12.46 8.36
CA ALA A 122 -12.42 12.93 7.85
C ALA A 122 -12.91 12.09 6.66
N ALA A 123 -12.01 11.75 5.73
CA ALA A 123 -12.34 10.89 4.59
C ALA A 123 -12.73 9.46 5.02
N LYS A 124 -12.04 8.90 6.02
CA LYS A 124 -12.40 7.59 6.60
C LYS A 124 -13.75 7.64 7.29
N ALA A 125 -14.01 8.65 8.10
CA ALA A 125 -15.29 8.83 8.78
C ALA A 125 -16.46 8.97 7.78
N ALA A 126 -16.26 9.72 6.69
CA ALA A 126 -17.26 9.84 5.63
C ALA A 126 -17.48 8.52 4.88
N ALA A 127 -16.42 7.74 4.64
CA ALA A 127 -16.54 6.42 4.02
C ALA A 127 -17.27 5.41 4.92
N ASP A 128 -17.02 5.43 6.24
CA ASP A 128 -17.70 4.58 7.20
C ASP A 128 -19.20 4.96 7.34
N ASP A 129 -19.53 6.25 7.26
CA ASP A 129 -20.91 6.76 7.28
C ASP A 129 -21.69 6.38 6.00
N ASP A 130 -21.06 6.42 4.82
CA ASP A 130 -21.67 5.97 3.55
C ASP A 130 -21.87 4.45 3.50
N VAL A 131 -21.03 3.67 4.20
CA VAL A 131 -21.19 2.21 4.36
C VAL A 131 -22.30 1.89 5.36
N GLN A 132 -22.45 2.65 6.45
CA GLN A 132 -23.53 2.46 7.42
C GLN A 132 -24.90 2.99 6.94
N SER A 133 -24.92 3.95 6.01
CA SER A 133 -26.14 4.52 5.43
C SER A 133 -26.80 3.67 4.33
N LYS A 134 -26.22 2.50 4.01
CA LYS A 134 -26.85 1.47 3.15
C LYS A 134 -27.33 0.22 3.92
N PRO A 135 -28.31 0.32 4.84
CA PRO A 135 -29.09 -0.85 5.23
C PRO A 135 -30.33 -0.98 4.31
N ASP A 136 -30.49 -2.18 3.75
CA ASP A 136 -31.71 -2.73 3.13
C ASP A 136 -32.31 -2.04 1.88
N ALA A 137 -31.84 -2.45 0.70
CA ALA A 137 -32.64 -2.46 -0.53
C ALA A 137 -32.52 -3.79 -1.28
N ALA A 138 -32.52 -4.91 -0.54
CA ALA A 138 -32.46 -6.25 -1.12
C ALA A 138 -33.38 -7.28 -0.42
N GLU A 139 -34.55 -6.86 0.08
CA GLU A 139 -35.66 -7.78 0.34
C GLU A 139 -36.96 -7.12 -0.10
N SER A 140 -37.36 -7.37 -1.35
CA SER A 140 -38.76 -7.34 -1.83
C SER A 140 -38.75 -7.30 -3.36
N GLN A 141 -38.76 -8.44 -4.03
CA GLN A 141 -39.67 -8.66 -5.16
C GLN A 141 -40.15 -10.12 -5.16
N ALA A 142 -41.47 -10.21 -5.10
CA ALA A 142 -42.31 -11.40 -5.08
C ALA A 142 -42.28 -12.20 -6.39
#